data_AF-A0AAI9X8J2-F1
#
_entry.id   AF-A0AAI9X8J2-F1
#
_cell.length_a   1.000
_cell.length_b   1.000
_cell.length_c   1.000
_cell.angle_alpha   90.00
_cell.angle_beta   90.00
_cell.angle_gamma   90.00
#
_symmetry.space_group_name_H-M   'P 1'
#
loop_
_entity.id
_entity.type
_entity.pdbx_description
1 polymer ?
#
loop_
_entity_poly.entity_id
_entity_poly.type
_entity_poly.pdbx_seq_one_letter_code
_entity_poly.pdbx_strand_id
1 'polypeptide(L)'
;MTILDYFEGRFPDTSPLLPRGLHDRVQVRDLVNIIAIDTQPTTNSRIVQRVKGIRESTEDRDKFVKQTFTDGFQAYESLLVKQGGEGTYSFGDTVSMADVVLVPTVDQALLYRMDLDFVPNLKRIHSTLKKLEAFKATDWRNQGDTPEKFRVQDA
;
A
#
# COMPACT_ATOMS: atom_id res chain seq x y z
N MET A 1 3.58 -9.61 -6.75
CA MET A 1 4.05 -10.53 -5.69
C MET A 1 5.27 -11.34 -6.08
N THR A 2 5.25 -12.05 -7.22
CA THR A 2 6.34 -12.96 -7.65
C THR A 2 7.75 -12.38 -7.54
N ILE A 3 7.97 -11.11 -7.90
CA ILE A 3 9.30 -10.48 -7.83
C ILE A 3 9.76 -10.29 -6.37
N LEU A 4 8.84 -9.93 -5.46
CA LEU A 4 9.16 -9.80 -4.04
C LEU A 4 9.50 -11.18 -3.45
N ASP A 5 8.73 -12.22 -3.76
CA ASP A 5 9.04 -13.59 -3.32
C ASP A 5 10.37 -14.11 -3.91
N TYR A 6 10.71 -13.74 -5.15
CA TYR A 6 12.01 -14.06 -5.75
C TYR A 6 13.15 -13.43 -4.95
N PHE A 7 13.04 -12.14 -4.58
CA PHE A 7 14.07 -11.47 -3.78
C PHE A 7 14.20 -12.07 -2.38
N GLU A 8 13.09 -12.44 -1.74
CA GLU A 8 13.10 -13.16 -0.46
C GLU A 8 13.86 -14.48 -0.54
N GLY A 9 13.69 -15.23 -1.63
CA GLY A 9 14.41 -16.49 -1.85
C GLY A 9 15.87 -16.30 -2.27
N ARG A 10 16.18 -15.27 -3.04
CA ARG A 10 17.50 -15.04 -3.64
C ARG A 10 18.47 -14.32 -2.69
N PHE A 11 17.96 -13.47 -1.80
CA PHE A 11 18.75 -12.63 -0.88
C PHE A 11 18.23 -12.71 0.57
N PRO A 12 18.13 -13.91 1.17
CA PRO A 12 17.46 -14.11 2.46
C PRO A 12 18.14 -13.39 3.64
N ASP A 13 19.45 -13.12 3.55
CA ASP A 13 20.25 -12.55 4.64
C ASP A 13 20.58 -11.06 4.46
N THR A 14 20.17 -10.44 3.34
CA THR A 14 20.52 -9.03 3.06
C THR A 14 19.52 -8.07 3.71
N SER A 15 18.23 -8.28 3.46
CA SER A 15 17.14 -7.43 3.96
C SER A 15 15.81 -8.19 3.84
N PRO A 16 15.55 -9.19 4.70
CA PRO A 16 14.34 -10.00 4.61
C PRO A 16 13.10 -9.14 4.87
N LEU A 17 12.12 -9.23 3.97
CA LEU A 17 10.79 -8.61 4.10
C LEU A 17 9.76 -9.55 4.70
N LEU A 18 10.13 -10.79 4.99
CA LEU A 18 9.31 -11.75 5.71
C LEU A 18 9.98 -12.15 7.03
N PRO A 19 9.18 -12.33 8.09
CA PRO A 19 9.67 -12.89 9.34
C PRO A 19 10.13 -14.33 9.16
N ARG A 20 10.94 -14.83 10.10
CA ARG A 20 11.46 -16.22 10.06
C ARG A 20 10.38 -17.26 10.40
N GLY A 21 9.48 -16.94 11.32
CA GLY A 21 8.43 -17.84 11.80
C GLY A 21 7.39 -18.13 10.72
N LEU A 22 7.04 -19.40 10.51
CA LEU A 22 6.05 -19.79 9.49
C LEU A 22 4.68 -19.14 9.72
N HIS A 23 4.24 -19.03 10.98
CA HIS A 23 2.97 -18.39 11.33
C HIS A 23 3.00 -16.89 11.02
N ASP A 24 4.05 -16.20 11.42
CA ASP A 24 4.25 -14.78 11.17
C ASP A 24 4.29 -14.47 9.66
N ARG A 25 4.86 -15.38 8.85
CA ARG A 25 4.87 -15.28 7.38
C ARG A 25 3.48 -15.37 6.78
N VAL A 26 2.54 -16.08 7.42
CA VAL A 26 1.13 -16.10 7.02
C VAL A 26 0.48 -14.78 7.36
N GLN A 27 0.71 -14.26 8.57
CA GLN A 27 0.14 -12.98 9.02
C GLN A 27 0.53 -11.82 8.09
N VAL A 28 1.82 -11.71 7.72
CA VAL A 28 2.28 -10.72 6.73
C VAL A 28 1.63 -10.95 5.37
N ARG A 29 1.47 -12.20 4.93
CA ARG A 29 0.86 -12.50 3.63
C ARG A 29 -0.64 -12.21 3.59
N ASP A 30 -1.36 -12.36 4.68
CA ASP A 30 -2.77 -11.99 4.75
C ASP A 30 -2.95 -10.49 4.50
N LEU A 31 -2.11 -9.64 5.13
CA LEU A 31 -2.08 -8.20 4.87
C LEU A 31 -1.71 -7.89 3.41
N VAL A 32 -0.71 -8.58 2.87
CA VAL A 32 -0.30 -8.44 1.47
C VAL A 32 -1.46 -8.79 0.52
N ASN A 33 -2.21 -9.85 0.79
CA ASN A 33 -3.27 -10.32 -0.09
C ASN A 33 -4.43 -9.32 -0.17
N ILE A 34 -4.81 -8.70 0.96
CA ILE A 34 -5.82 -7.63 0.98
C ILE A 34 -5.46 -6.53 -0.03
N ILE A 35 -4.19 -6.12 -0.05
CA ILE A 35 -3.72 -5.06 -0.94
C ILE A 35 -3.53 -5.56 -2.37
N ALA A 36 -2.75 -6.62 -2.56
CA ALA A 36 -2.27 -7.05 -3.87
C ALA A 36 -3.31 -7.84 -4.69
N ILE A 37 -4.30 -8.44 -4.04
CA ILE A 37 -5.33 -9.26 -4.69
C ILE A 37 -6.67 -8.52 -4.71
N ASP A 38 -7.12 -8.02 -3.57
CA ASP A 38 -8.49 -7.50 -3.45
C ASP A 38 -8.60 -6.00 -3.77
N THR A 39 -7.56 -5.22 -3.45
CA THR A 39 -7.62 -3.73 -3.53
C THR A 39 -6.97 -3.16 -4.79
N GLN A 40 -5.72 -3.48 -5.08
CA GLN A 40 -4.98 -2.86 -6.19
C GLN A 40 -5.51 -3.29 -7.58
N PRO A 41 -5.85 -4.57 -7.83
CA PRO A 41 -6.33 -4.99 -9.15
C PRO A 41 -7.67 -4.35 -9.55
N THR A 42 -8.51 -4.01 -8.59
CA THR A 42 -9.81 -3.35 -8.79
C THR A 42 -9.67 -1.83 -8.95
N THR A 43 -8.63 -1.22 -8.38
CA THR A 43 -8.34 0.23 -8.46
C THR A 43 -7.29 0.62 -9.52
N ASN A 44 -6.76 -0.32 -10.30
CA ASN A 44 -5.83 0.01 -11.38
C ASN A 44 -6.49 0.84 -12.51
N SER A 45 -5.67 1.61 -13.23
CA SER A 45 -6.16 2.51 -14.29
C SER A 45 -7.01 1.81 -15.34
N ARG A 46 -6.70 0.56 -15.71
CA ARG A 46 -7.46 -0.19 -16.72
C ARG A 46 -8.89 -0.46 -16.26
N ILE A 47 -9.09 -0.91 -15.02
CA ILE A 47 -10.43 -1.18 -14.47
C ILE A 47 -11.18 0.13 -14.22
N VAL A 48 -10.51 1.11 -13.65
CA VAL A 48 -11.09 2.43 -13.37
C VAL A 48 -11.59 3.11 -14.66
N GLN A 49 -10.81 3.08 -15.75
CA GLN A 49 -11.27 3.64 -17.04
C GLN A 49 -12.43 2.84 -17.64
N ARG A 50 -12.55 1.52 -17.40
CA ARG A 50 -13.72 0.74 -17.81
C ARG A 50 -14.98 1.17 -17.06
N VAL A 51 -14.89 1.40 -15.75
CA VAL A 51 -16.02 1.91 -14.95
C VAL A 51 -16.46 3.28 -15.48
N LYS A 52 -15.51 4.18 -15.74
CA LYS A 52 -15.79 5.49 -16.36
C LYS A 52 -16.50 5.34 -17.70
N GLY A 53 -16.06 4.41 -18.55
CA GLY A 53 -16.67 4.18 -19.87
C GLY A 53 -18.09 3.62 -19.78
N ILE A 54 -18.35 2.67 -18.88
CA ILE A 54 -19.69 2.06 -18.69
C ILE A 54 -20.68 3.08 -18.10
N ARG A 55 -20.22 3.93 -17.19
CA ARG A 55 -21.06 4.91 -16.48
C ARG A 55 -21.11 6.27 -17.16
N GLU A 56 -20.22 6.49 -18.13
CA GLU A 56 -19.96 7.80 -18.77
C GLU A 56 -19.74 8.94 -17.76
N SER A 57 -19.26 8.61 -16.57
CA SER A 57 -19.17 9.53 -15.43
C SER A 57 -17.82 9.41 -14.72
N THR A 58 -17.15 10.56 -14.55
CA THR A 58 -15.93 10.62 -13.73
C THR A 58 -16.27 10.52 -12.24
N GLU A 59 -17.40 11.09 -11.81
CA GLU A 59 -17.85 11.04 -10.42
C GLU A 59 -18.13 9.59 -9.97
N ASP A 60 -18.86 8.82 -10.77
CA ASP A 60 -19.14 7.40 -10.45
C ASP A 60 -17.87 6.56 -10.41
N ARG A 61 -16.92 6.86 -11.30
CA ARG A 61 -15.60 6.21 -11.31
C ARG A 61 -14.80 6.55 -10.04
N ASP A 62 -14.76 7.81 -9.65
CA ASP A 62 -14.05 8.23 -8.44
C ASP A 62 -14.73 7.66 -7.19
N LYS A 63 -16.07 7.60 -7.16
CA LYS A 63 -16.84 6.95 -6.11
C LYS A 63 -16.50 5.47 -5.98
N PHE A 64 -16.48 4.74 -7.10
CA PHE A 64 -16.09 3.32 -7.14
C PHE A 64 -14.69 3.10 -6.56
N VAL A 65 -13.72 3.91 -6.99
CA VAL A 65 -12.34 3.81 -6.49
C VAL A 65 -12.27 4.07 -4.99
N LYS A 66 -12.91 5.14 -4.51
CA LYS A 66 -12.91 5.49 -3.09
C LYS A 66 -13.54 4.42 -2.23
N GLN A 67 -14.68 3.86 -2.65
CA GLN A 67 -15.33 2.75 -1.94
C GLN A 67 -14.43 1.53 -1.88
N THR A 68 -13.80 1.17 -2.99
CA THR A 68 -12.88 0.02 -3.06
C THR A 68 -11.68 0.18 -2.12
N PHE A 69 -11.09 1.38 -2.06
CA PHE A 69 -10.04 1.67 -1.08
C PHE A 69 -10.54 1.64 0.35
N THR A 70 -11.73 2.19 0.63
CA THR A 70 -12.33 2.14 1.97
C THR A 70 -12.47 0.70 2.44
N ASP A 71 -13.02 -0.18 1.62
CA ASP A 71 -13.24 -1.59 1.96
C ASP A 71 -11.91 -2.31 2.24
N GLY A 72 -10.92 -2.14 1.35
CA GLY A 72 -9.59 -2.74 1.51
C GLY A 72 -8.84 -2.22 2.74
N PHE A 73 -8.88 -0.91 2.99
CA PHE A 73 -8.19 -0.31 4.13
C PHE A 73 -8.87 -0.66 5.47
N GLN A 74 -10.19 -0.74 5.52
CA GLN A 74 -10.89 -1.21 6.72
C GLN A 74 -10.57 -2.67 7.03
N ALA A 75 -10.48 -3.53 6.00
CA ALA A 75 -10.06 -4.91 6.16
C ALA A 75 -8.61 -5.00 6.68
N TYR A 76 -7.70 -4.20 6.10
CA TYR A 76 -6.30 -4.12 6.53
C TYR A 76 -6.16 -3.65 7.98
N GLU A 77 -6.82 -2.54 8.34
CA GLU A 77 -6.84 -1.99 9.71
C GLU A 77 -7.39 -3.02 10.72
N SER A 78 -8.49 -3.68 10.38
CA SER A 78 -9.08 -4.71 11.25
C SER A 78 -8.14 -5.88 11.47
N LEU A 79 -7.41 -6.29 10.43
CA LEU A 79 -6.42 -7.35 10.53
C LEU A 79 -5.19 -6.92 11.33
N LEU A 80 -4.70 -5.70 11.16
CA LEU A 80 -3.63 -5.13 12.00
C LEU A 80 -4.01 -5.20 13.47
N VAL A 81 -5.20 -4.70 13.84
CA VAL A 81 -5.68 -4.73 15.23
C VAL A 81 -5.72 -6.17 15.77
N LYS A 82 -6.22 -7.12 14.97
CA LYS A 82 -6.28 -8.54 15.35
C LYS A 82 -4.89 -9.18 15.54
N GLN A 83 -3.89 -8.72 14.78
CA GLN A 83 -2.51 -9.21 14.85
C GLN A 83 -1.65 -8.46 15.88
N GLY A 84 -2.24 -7.58 16.71
CA GLY A 84 -1.52 -6.81 17.73
C GLY A 84 -1.00 -5.47 17.21
N GLY A 85 -1.86 -4.69 16.56
CA GLY A 85 -1.61 -3.47 15.76
C GLY A 85 -0.89 -2.27 16.40
N GLU A 86 -0.14 -2.50 17.48
CA GLU A 86 0.69 -1.53 18.18
C GLU A 86 2.13 -1.45 17.62
N GLY A 87 2.49 -2.32 16.66
CA GLY A 87 3.81 -2.31 16.03
C GLY A 87 4.15 -1.00 15.31
N THR A 88 5.45 -0.69 15.19
CA THR A 88 5.92 0.48 14.44
C THR A 88 5.49 0.44 12.97
N TYR A 89 5.50 -0.75 12.36
CA TYR A 89 5.12 -1.01 10.96
C TYR A 89 3.92 -1.97 10.88
N SER A 90 3.62 -2.49 9.68
CA SER A 90 2.49 -3.41 9.47
C SER A 90 2.66 -4.75 10.20
N PHE A 91 3.90 -5.14 10.52
CA PHE A 91 4.18 -6.32 11.32
C PHE A 91 5.33 -6.05 12.30
N GLY A 92 4.99 -5.78 13.56
CA GLY A 92 5.96 -5.47 14.62
C GLY A 92 6.81 -4.24 14.28
N ASP A 93 8.11 -4.32 14.55
CA ASP A 93 9.04 -3.18 14.47
C ASP A 93 10.03 -3.26 13.31
N THR A 94 9.81 -4.17 12.36
CA THR A 94 10.62 -4.30 11.15
C THR A 94 9.77 -4.15 9.90
N VAL A 95 10.30 -3.44 8.90
CA VAL A 95 9.64 -3.31 7.59
C VAL A 95 9.46 -4.70 6.98
N SER A 96 8.25 -4.98 6.51
CA SER A 96 7.83 -6.24 5.92
C SER A 96 7.30 -6.07 4.51
N MET A 97 7.02 -7.18 3.84
CA MET A 97 6.41 -7.19 2.51
C MET A 97 5.03 -6.50 2.51
N ALA A 98 4.32 -6.53 3.64
CA ALA A 98 3.04 -5.85 3.80
C ALA A 98 3.20 -4.32 3.68
N ASP A 99 4.27 -3.76 4.24
CA ASP A 99 4.59 -2.33 4.15
C ASP A 99 4.94 -1.90 2.72
N VAL A 100 5.70 -2.74 2.03
CA VAL A 100 6.14 -2.51 0.65
C VAL A 100 4.95 -2.41 -0.31
N VAL A 101 3.91 -3.24 -0.12
CA VAL A 101 2.70 -3.15 -0.94
C VAL A 101 1.74 -2.08 -0.45
N LEU A 102 1.70 -1.79 0.86
CA LEU A 102 0.79 -0.81 1.45
C LEU A 102 1.09 0.61 0.95
N VAL A 103 2.36 1.04 1.02
CA VAL A 103 2.73 2.44 0.72
C VAL A 103 2.25 2.93 -0.66
N PRO A 104 2.54 2.24 -1.78
CA PRO A 104 2.08 2.71 -3.09
C PRO A 104 0.55 2.70 -3.22
N THR A 105 -0.15 1.78 -2.55
CA THR A 105 -1.63 1.74 -2.56
C THR A 105 -2.22 2.91 -1.78
N VAL A 106 -1.65 3.26 -0.63
CA VAL A 106 -2.05 4.45 0.13
C VAL A 106 -1.73 5.74 -0.64
N ASP A 107 -0.54 5.85 -1.24
CA ASP A 107 -0.19 7.00 -2.09
C ASP A 107 -1.20 7.16 -3.25
N GLN A 108 -1.67 6.06 -3.84
CA GLN A 108 -2.73 6.10 -4.85
C GLN A 108 -4.06 6.60 -4.29
N ALA A 109 -4.50 6.16 -3.12
CA ALA A 109 -5.72 6.64 -2.48
C ALA A 109 -5.65 8.15 -2.15
N LEU A 110 -4.49 8.64 -1.74
CA LEU A 110 -4.24 10.06 -1.50
C LEU A 110 -4.33 10.90 -2.79
N LEU A 111 -3.95 10.35 -3.95
CA LEU A 111 -4.18 11.01 -5.25
C LEU A 111 -5.67 11.19 -5.56
N TYR A 112 -6.53 10.31 -5.06
CA TYR A 112 -7.99 10.45 -5.12
C TYR A 112 -8.56 11.37 -4.01
N ARG A 113 -7.70 12.07 -3.26
CA ARG A 113 -8.06 12.98 -2.17
C ARG A 113 -8.89 12.29 -1.08
N MET A 114 -8.56 11.04 -0.76
CA MET A 114 -9.16 10.34 0.37
C MET A 114 -8.55 10.82 1.68
N ASP A 115 -9.40 11.02 2.69
CA ASP A 115 -8.97 11.11 4.08
C ASP A 115 -8.88 9.69 4.67
N LEU A 116 -7.88 9.44 5.51
CA LEU A 116 -7.55 8.14 6.08
C LEU A 116 -7.83 8.07 7.58
N ASP A 117 -8.54 9.06 8.15
CA ASP A 117 -8.89 9.09 9.59
C ASP A 117 -9.73 7.90 10.05
N PHE A 118 -10.39 7.18 9.14
CA PHE A 118 -11.14 5.95 9.43
C PHE A 118 -10.24 4.71 9.62
N VAL A 119 -8.93 4.81 9.36
CA VAL A 119 -7.93 3.74 9.49
C VAL A 119 -6.65 4.26 10.15
N PRO A 120 -6.71 4.61 11.45
CA PRO A 120 -5.64 5.36 12.12
C PRO A 120 -4.30 4.61 12.20
N ASN A 121 -4.28 3.29 12.36
CA ASN A 121 -3.02 2.53 12.41
C ASN A 121 -2.36 2.49 11.03
N LEU A 122 -3.13 2.19 9.99
CA LEU A 122 -2.67 2.24 8.59
C LEU A 122 -2.12 3.62 8.24
N LYS A 123 -2.83 4.70 8.61
CA LYS A 123 -2.37 6.09 8.41
C LYS A 123 -1.05 6.37 9.13
N ARG A 124 -0.93 5.93 10.39
CA ARG A 124 0.31 6.07 11.20
C ARG A 124 1.47 5.30 10.58
N ILE A 125 1.25 4.05 10.17
CA ILE A 125 2.25 3.17 9.56
C ILE A 125 2.76 3.80 8.26
N HIS A 126 1.86 4.23 7.37
CA HIS A 126 2.22 4.92 6.14
C HIS A 126 3.09 6.16 6.42
N SER A 127 2.66 7.05 7.32
CA SER A 127 3.43 8.23 7.69
C SER A 127 4.81 7.90 8.25
N THR A 128 4.93 6.80 9.01
CA THR A 128 6.19 6.31 9.56
C THR A 128 7.12 5.80 8.47
N LEU A 129 6.60 4.98 7.54
CA LEU A 129 7.37 4.43 6.41
C LEU A 129 7.89 5.53 5.49
N LYS A 130 7.08 6.57 5.20
CA LYS A 130 7.49 7.70 4.35
C LYS A 130 8.67 8.52 4.91
N LYS A 131 9.06 8.32 6.18
CA LYS A 131 10.25 8.95 6.77
C LYS A 131 11.55 8.20 6.49
N LEU A 132 11.49 6.93 6.08
CA LEU A 132 12.67 6.12 5.80
C LEU A 132 13.25 6.48 4.44
N GLU A 133 14.58 6.53 4.34
CA GLU A 133 15.29 6.92 3.09
C GLU A 133 14.92 6.03 1.91
N ALA A 134 14.74 4.72 2.11
CA ALA A 134 14.33 3.81 1.04
C ALA A 134 12.98 4.21 0.42
N PHE A 135 11.99 4.61 1.23
CA PHE A 135 10.67 5.04 0.77
C PHE A 135 10.66 6.48 0.22
N LYS A 136 11.59 7.35 0.67
CA LYS A 136 11.79 8.67 0.06
C LYS A 136 12.41 8.56 -1.33
N ALA A 137 13.46 7.75 -1.47
CA ALA A 137 14.15 7.52 -2.73
C ALA A 137 13.25 6.85 -3.79
N THR A 138 12.30 6.02 -3.34
CA THR A 138 11.35 5.32 -4.22
C THR A 138 9.98 6.00 -4.33
N ASP A 139 9.82 7.21 -3.78
CA ASP A 139 8.59 7.99 -3.95
C ASP A 139 8.36 8.27 -5.44
N TRP A 140 7.14 8.03 -5.93
CA TRP A 140 6.78 8.20 -7.33
C TRP A 140 6.99 9.64 -7.84
N ARG A 141 7.09 10.63 -6.93
CA ARG A 141 7.37 12.03 -7.26
C ARG A 141 8.85 12.35 -7.48
N ASN A 142 9.74 11.44 -7.09
CA ASN A 142 11.19 11.60 -7.17
C ASN A 142 11.81 10.81 -8.34
N GLN A 143 10.98 10.21 -9.20
CA GLN A 143 11.45 9.37 -10.30
C GLN A 143 11.75 10.22 -11.55
N GLY A 144 12.66 9.74 -12.40
CA GLY A 144 13.11 10.49 -13.57
C GLY A 144 11.99 10.82 -14.56
N ASP A 145 10.97 9.97 -14.63
CA ASP A 145 9.79 10.10 -15.51
C ASP A 145 8.62 10.87 -14.87
N THR A 146 8.73 11.29 -13.60
CA THR A 146 7.70 12.09 -12.95
C THR A 146 7.51 13.42 -13.69
N PRO A 147 6.29 13.75 -14.14
CA PRO A 147 6.02 15.05 -14.74
C PRO A 147 6.34 16.20 -13.79
N GLU A 148 6.95 17.28 -14.30
CA GLU A 148 7.48 18.38 -13.49
C GLU A 148 6.48 18.93 -12.45
N LYS A 149 5.21 19.07 -12.84
CA LYS A 149 4.13 19.56 -11.95
C LYS A 149 3.86 18.70 -10.71
N PHE A 150 4.35 17.46 -10.70
CA PHE A 150 4.16 16.51 -9.59
C PHE A 150 5.44 16.23 -8.81
N ARG A 151 6.60 16.71 -9.28
CA ARG A 151 7.86 16.50 -8.57
C ARG A 151 7.80 17.18 -7.22
N VAL A 152 8.40 16.55 -6.21
CA VAL A 152 8.62 17.23 -4.93
C VAL A 152 9.53 18.40 -5.24
N GLN A 153 9.04 19.62 -5.03
CA GLN A 153 9.92 20.78 -5.08
C GLN A 153 10.83 20.66 -3.88
N ASP A 154 12.14 20.58 -4.11
CA ASP A 154 13.13 20.72 -3.05
C ASP A 154 12.82 22.05 -2.34
N ALA A 155 12.48 21.97 -1.06
CA ALA A 155 12.26 23.13 -0.20
C ALA A 155 13.61 23.77 0.18
#